data_AF-A0A381W087-F1
#
_entry.id   AF-A0A381W087-F1
#
_cell.length_a   1.000
_cell.length_b   1.000
_cell.length_c   1.000
_cell.angle_alpha   90.00
_cell.angle_beta   90.00
_cell.angle_gamma   90.00
#
_symmetry.space_group_name_H-M   'P 1'
#
loop_
_entity.id
_entity.type
_entity.pdbx_description
1 polymer ?
#
loop_
_entity_poly.entity_id
_entity_poly.type
_entity_poly.pdbx_seq_one_letter_code
_entity_poly.pdbx_strand_id
1 'polypeptide(L)'
;VFGLALSATAYHIRKKGFSGDETMNEQERTRLSTLEQRMDTVREREELLEVAAYDAARVTTKLEDHLSAFKAILIKAQEVAAQETLSKLEAEEAAATEAETQRELDIAEPDLELLAERFHGTLGKLVETRTELGTIEEQLAYVLKMERDEQFEKLTELTESYESTRRKIEALENVRTAREQAREESNLMDLLSSKGPVVAEDDFSFADDDEGDDDEEFEVEIYEDEDGSFYYIDPDSGEEVPCDEDGNPL
;
A
#
# COMPACT_ATOMS: atom_id res chain seq x y z
N VAL A 1 -76.39 -44.56 31.11
CA VAL A 1 -76.35 -45.39 32.35
C VAL A 1 -77.69 -45.38 33.10
N PHE A 2 -78.39 -44.24 33.23
CA PHE A 2 -79.73 -44.16 33.83
C PHE A 2 -80.81 -45.06 33.18
N GLY A 3 -80.79 -45.23 31.86
CA GLY A 3 -81.76 -46.11 31.15
C GLY A 3 -81.66 -47.59 31.54
N LEU A 4 -80.46 -48.08 31.88
CA LEU A 4 -80.27 -49.46 32.36
C LEU A 4 -80.75 -49.62 33.82
N ALA A 5 -80.52 -48.62 34.67
CA ALA A 5 -80.98 -48.61 36.05
C ALA A 5 -82.53 -48.58 36.16
N LEU A 6 -83.20 -47.81 35.29
CA LEU A 6 -84.67 -47.78 35.18
C LEU A 6 -85.26 -49.12 34.71
N SER A 7 -84.57 -49.85 33.83
CA SER A 7 -85.02 -51.17 33.37
C SER A 7 -84.96 -52.23 34.47
N ALA A 8 -83.94 -52.15 35.33
CA ALA A 8 -83.75 -53.09 36.44
C ALA A 8 -84.77 -52.87 37.57
N THR A 9 -85.12 -51.62 37.88
CA THR A 9 -86.16 -51.31 38.87
C THR A 9 -87.56 -51.65 38.37
N ALA A 10 -87.86 -51.40 37.09
CA ALA A 10 -89.12 -51.82 36.46
C ALA A 10 -89.30 -53.35 36.46
N TYR A 11 -88.22 -54.10 36.24
CA TYR A 11 -88.26 -55.56 36.30
C TYR A 11 -88.52 -56.09 37.72
N HIS A 12 -87.98 -55.44 38.76
CA HIS A 12 -88.23 -55.83 40.14
C HIS A 12 -89.66 -55.52 40.62
N ILE A 13 -90.25 -54.42 40.16
CA ILE A 13 -91.65 -54.04 40.47
C ILE A 13 -92.66 -55.02 39.85
N ARG A 14 -92.33 -55.62 38.70
CA ARG A 14 -93.22 -56.57 38.01
C ARG A 14 -93.25 -57.97 38.65
N LYS A 15 -92.17 -58.38 39.32
CA LYS A 15 -92.02 -59.74 39.87
C LYS A 15 -92.49 -59.86 41.33
N LYS A 16 -92.47 -58.76 42.08
CA LYS A 16 -93.05 -58.66 43.42
C LYS A 16 -94.41 -57.99 43.25
N GLY A 17 -95.46 -58.80 43.05
CA GLY A 17 -96.82 -58.31 42.81
C GLY A 17 -97.19 -57.20 43.79
N PHE A 18 -97.83 -56.16 43.28
CA PHE A 18 -98.45 -55.09 44.06
C PHE A 18 -99.53 -55.72 44.93
N SER A 19 -99.13 -56.22 46.11
CA SER A 19 -100.06 -56.58 47.17
C SER A 19 -100.63 -55.26 47.67
N GLY A 20 -101.80 -54.91 47.13
CA GLY A 20 -102.58 -53.77 47.61
C GLY A 20 -102.96 -54.01 49.07
N ASP A 21 -102.38 -53.21 49.95
CA ASP A 21 -103.15 -52.58 51.00
C ASP A 21 -103.58 -51.23 50.44
N GLU A 22 -104.89 -50.97 50.40
CA GLU A 22 -105.51 -49.77 49.81
C GLU A 22 -105.21 -48.45 50.56
N THR A 23 -104.23 -48.44 51.46
CA THR A 23 -103.77 -47.25 52.16
C THR A 23 -102.25 -47.14 52.05
N MET A 24 -101.81 -46.53 50.94
CA MET A 24 -100.45 -45.99 50.82
C MET A 24 -100.09 -45.26 52.14
N ASN A 25 -99.07 -45.75 52.85
CA ASN A 25 -98.62 -45.15 54.10
C ASN A 25 -98.19 -43.69 53.83
N GLU A 26 -98.62 -42.73 54.64
CA GLU A 26 -98.33 -41.29 54.44
C GLU A 26 -96.82 -41.02 54.29
N GLN A 27 -95.99 -41.85 54.93
CA GLN A 27 -94.54 -41.79 54.82
C GLN A 27 -94.01 -42.19 53.43
N GLU A 28 -94.67 -43.11 52.73
CA GLU A 28 -94.30 -43.47 51.35
C GLU A 28 -94.81 -42.44 50.34
N ARG A 29 -95.99 -41.85 50.57
CA ARG A 29 -96.51 -40.72 49.78
C ARG A 29 -95.59 -39.49 49.84
N THR A 30 -95.11 -39.14 51.02
CA THR A 30 -94.18 -38.02 51.22
C THR A 30 -92.79 -38.30 50.64
N ARG A 31 -92.31 -39.55 50.69
CA ARG A 31 -91.08 -39.95 50.01
C ARG A 31 -91.21 -39.89 48.49
N LEU A 32 -92.35 -40.30 47.94
CA LEU A 32 -92.61 -40.22 46.50
C LEU A 32 -92.73 -38.77 46.03
N SER A 33 -93.45 -37.91 46.76
CA SER A 33 -93.57 -36.49 46.38
C SER A 33 -92.24 -35.75 46.45
N THR A 34 -91.39 -36.05 47.44
CA THR A 34 -90.04 -35.48 47.53
C THR A 34 -89.11 -36.02 46.46
N LEU A 35 -89.27 -37.27 46.04
CA LEU A 35 -88.54 -37.84 44.88
C LEU A 35 -88.98 -37.20 43.57
N GLU A 36 -90.28 -37.00 43.38
CA GLU A 36 -90.86 -36.34 42.21
C GLU A 36 -90.34 -34.90 42.10
N GLN A 37 -90.40 -34.13 43.19
CA GLN A 37 -89.84 -32.79 43.25
C GLN A 37 -88.33 -32.78 42.94
N ARG A 38 -87.56 -33.77 43.41
CA ARG A 38 -86.13 -33.88 43.09
C ARG A 38 -85.91 -34.23 41.62
N MET A 39 -86.71 -35.11 41.04
CA MET A 39 -86.63 -35.46 39.62
C MET A 39 -86.95 -34.25 38.74
N ASP A 40 -87.94 -33.43 39.11
CA ASP A 40 -88.25 -32.19 38.39
C ASP A 40 -87.10 -31.18 38.48
N THR A 41 -86.52 -30.97 39.67
CA THR A 41 -85.35 -30.06 39.81
C THR A 41 -84.10 -30.57 39.08
N VAL A 42 -83.90 -31.88 38.99
CA VAL A 42 -82.81 -32.48 38.22
C VAL A 42 -83.06 -32.30 36.73
N ARG A 43 -84.30 -32.52 36.27
CA ARG A 43 -84.71 -32.30 34.89
C ARG A 43 -84.52 -30.85 34.44
N GLU A 44 -84.95 -29.88 35.26
CA GLU A 44 -84.72 -28.45 34.98
C GLU A 44 -83.22 -28.11 34.88
N ARG A 45 -82.39 -28.73 35.74
CA ARG A 45 -80.93 -28.57 35.67
C ARG A 45 -80.32 -29.24 34.44
N GLU A 46 -80.82 -30.40 34.03
CA GLU A 46 -80.39 -31.06 32.79
C GLU A 46 -80.72 -30.20 31.56
N GLU A 47 -81.92 -29.62 31.49
CA GLU A 47 -82.33 -28.70 30.42
C GLU A 47 -81.42 -27.46 30.36
N LEU A 48 -81.07 -26.87 31.51
CA LEU A 48 -80.11 -25.75 31.56
C LEU A 48 -78.68 -26.16 31.17
N LEU A 49 -78.26 -27.37 31.56
CA LEU A 49 -76.94 -27.90 31.19
C LEU A 49 -76.85 -28.18 29.68
N GLU A 50 -77.92 -28.63 29.03
CA GLU A 50 -77.97 -28.82 27.58
C GLU A 50 -77.84 -27.48 26.84
N VAL A 51 -78.57 -26.45 27.28
CA VAL A 51 -78.46 -25.10 26.69
C VAL A 51 -77.05 -24.53 26.90
N ALA A 52 -76.49 -24.67 28.10
CA ALA A 52 -75.14 -24.20 28.40
C ALA A 52 -74.08 -24.96 27.58
N ALA A 53 -74.23 -26.27 27.39
CA ALA A 53 -73.35 -27.07 26.56
C ALA A 53 -73.46 -26.67 25.08
N TYR A 54 -74.67 -26.39 24.59
CA TYR A 54 -74.91 -25.93 23.23
C TYR A 54 -74.29 -24.55 22.98
N ASP A 55 -74.48 -23.61 23.89
CA ASP A 55 -73.87 -22.28 23.80
C ASP A 55 -72.34 -22.35 23.89
N ALA A 56 -71.80 -23.21 24.77
CA ALA A 56 -70.36 -23.44 24.86
C ALA A 56 -69.79 -23.98 23.54
N ALA A 57 -70.42 -25.01 22.95
CA ALA A 57 -70.00 -25.58 21.66
C ALA A 57 -70.07 -24.56 20.51
N ARG A 58 -71.07 -23.66 20.54
CA ARG A 58 -71.18 -22.57 19.57
C ARG A 58 -70.09 -21.51 19.74
N VAL A 59 -69.68 -21.24 20.98
CA VAL A 59 -68.57 -20.31 21.25
C VAL A 59 -67.24 -20.92 20.85
N THR A 60 -66.99 -22.20 21.12
CA THR A 60 -65.73 -22.87 20.74
C THR A 60 -65.53 -22.89 19.24
N THR A 61 -66.57 -23.22 18.46
CA THR A 61 -66.50 -23.19 16.98
C THR A 61 -66.19 -21.79 16.44
N LYS A 62 -66.84 -20.75 16.98
CA LYS A 62 -66.50 -19.36 16.61
C LYS A 62 -65.06 -18.99 16.97
N LEU A 63 -64.56 -19.44 18.12
CA LEU A 63 -63.18 -19.19 18.52
C LEU A 63 -62.18 -19.90 17.60
N GLU A 64 -62.48 -21.12 17.18
CA GLU A 64 -61.67 -21.85 16.18
C GLU A 64 -61.66 -21.12 14.84
N ASP A 65 -62.81 -20.62 14.37
CA ASP A 65 -62.90 -19.81 13.15
C ASP A 65 -62.04 -18.54 13.27
N HIS A 66 -62.16 -17.80 14.38
CA HIS A 66 -61.34 -16.61 14.62
C HIS A 66 -59.84 -16.92 14.72
N LEU A 67 -59.46 -18.04 15.37
CA LEU A 67 -58.07 -18.48 15.44
C LEU A 67 -57.52 -18.84 14.06
N SER A 68 -58.32 -19.49 13.21
CA SER A 68 -57.92 -19.83 11.85
C SER A 68 -57.73 -18.57 10.99
N ALA A 69 -58.65 -17.60 11.08
CA ALA A 69 -58.55 -16.31 10.41
C ALA A 69 -57.32 -15.52 10.88
N PHE A 70 -57.08 -15.49 12.19
CA PHE A 70 -55.90 -14.83 12.76
C PHE A 70 -54.59 -15.47 12.29
N LYS A 71 -54.50 -16.81 12.26
CA LYS A 71 -53.34 -17.51 11.71
C LYS A 71 -53.11 -17.17 10.23
N ALA A 72 -54.17 -17.11 9.43
CA ALA A 72 -54.06 -16.72 8.02
C ALA A 72 -53.56 -15.27 7.87
N ILE A 73 -53.98 -14.36 8.74
CA ILE A 73 -53.49 -12.97 8.76
C ILE A 73 -52.01 -12.92 9.16
N LEU A 74 -51.59 -13.70 10.15
CA LEU A 74 -50.18 -13.75 10.56
C LEU A 74 -49.27 -14.25 9.44
N ILE A 75 -49.68 -15.31 8.73
CA ILE A 75 -48.92 -15.83 7.58
C ILE A 75 -48.79 -14.74 6.51
N LYS A 76 -49.89 -14.08 6.15
CA LYS A 76 -49.86 -12.97 5.19
C LYS A 76 -48.97 -11.81 5.64
N ALA A 77 -48.99 -11.46 6.93
CA ALA A 77 -48.12 -10.41 7.46
C ALA A 77 -46.63 -10.81 7.36
N GLN A 78 -46.30 -12.07 7.61
CA GLN A 78 -44.94 -12.60 7.42
C GLN A 78 -44.54 -12.60 5.94
N GLU A 79 -45.43 -13.01 5.04
CA GLU A 79 -45.19 -12.97 3.59
C GLU A 79 -44.92 -11.54 3.09
N VAL A 80 -45.75 -10.57 3.50
CA VAL A 80 -45.56 -9.15 3.14
C VAL A 80 -44.24 -8.62 3.71
N ALA A 81 -43.92 -8.90 4.97
CA ALA A 81 -42.65 -8.49 5.55
C ALA A 81 -41.45 -9.09 4.81
N ALA A 82 -41.51 -10.38 4.45
CA ALA A 82 -40.46 -11.03 3.67
C ALA A 82 -40.33 -10.42 2.27
N GLN A 83 -41.44 -10.13 1.60
CA GLN A 83 -41.44 -9.51 0.28
C GLN A 83 -40.88 -8.08 0.30
N GLU A 84 -41.22 -7.29 1.32
CA GLU A 84 -40.62 -5.97 1.51
C GLU A 84 -39.11 -6.05 1.73
N THR A 85 -38.63 -7.00 2.55
CA THR A 85 -37.19 -7.20 2.76
C THR A 85 -36.47 -7.65 1.48
N LEU A 86 -37.08 -8.54 0.69
CA LEU A 86 -36.54 -8.96 -0.60
C LEU A 86 -36.45 -7.79 -1.57
N SER A 87 -37.52 -7.00 -1.72
CA SER A 87 -37.51 -5.84 -2.62
C SER A 87 -36.47 -4.79 -2.25
N LYS A 88 -36.19 -4.61 -0.95
CA LYS A 88 -35.12 -3.73 -0.48
C LYS A 88 -33.75 -4.27 -0.84
N LEU A 89 -33.51 -5.56 -0.61
CA LEU A 89 -32.24 -6.20 -0.96
C LEU A 89 -32.00 -6.19 -2.48
N GLU A 90 -33.03 -6.43 -3.30
CA GLU A 90 -32.95 -6.34 -4.75
C GLU A 90 -32.61 -4.91 -5.21
N ALA A 91 -33.18 -3.87 -4.57
CA ALA A 91 -32.84 -2.49 -4.86
C ALA A 91 -31.41 -2.11 -4.42
N GLU A 92 -30.96 -2.61 -3.27
CA GLU A 92 -29.59 -2.44 -2.79
C GLU A 92 -28.58 -3.15 -3.70
N GLU A 93 -28.88 -4.37 -4.16
CA GLU A 93 -28.05 -5.11 -5.11
C GLU A 93 -28.00 -4.42 -6.46
N ALA A 94 -29.15 -3.95 -6.99
CA ALA A 94 -29.18 -3.16 -8.22
C ALA A 94 -28.30 -1.91 -8.10
N ALA A 95 -28.42 -1.14 -7.01
CA ALA A 95 -27.56 0.01 -6.77
C ALA A 95 -26.08 -0.36 -6.62
N ALA A 96 -25.76 -1.51 -6.02
CA ALA A 96 -24.39 -2.01 -5.92
C ALA A 96 -23.82 -2.37 -7.30
N THR A 97 -24.60 -3.04 -8.15
CA THR A 97 -24.17 -3.38 -9.52
C THR A 97 -24.03 -2.14 -10.40
N GLU A 98 -24.91 -1.15 -10.27
CA GLU A 98 -24.77 0.15 -10.95
C GLU A 98 -23.50 0.88 -10.49
N ALA A 99 -23.20 0.88 -9.19
CA ALA A 99 -21.98 1.47 -8.67
C ALA A 99 -20.71 0.73 -9.13
N GLU A 100 -20.75 -0.61 -9.22
CA GLU A 100 -19.64 -1.42 -9.72
C GLU A 100 -19.40 -1.17 -11.22
N THR A 101 -20.47 -1.19 -12.03
CA THR A 101 -20.37 -0.87 -13.47
C THR A 101 -19.89 0.56 -13.70
N GLN A 102 -20.31 1.53 -12.88
CA GLN A 102 -19.80 2.89 -12.98
C GLN A 102 -18.30 2.96 -12.65
N ARG A 103 -17.83 2.23 -11.63
CA ARG A 103 -16.39 2.13 -11.35
C ARG A 103 -15.62 1.50 -12.50
N GLU A 104 -16.18 0.46 -13.13
CA GLU A 104 -15.56 -0.15 -14.30
C GLU A 104 -15.46 0.83 -15.47
N LEU A 105 -16.49 1.65 -15.70
CA LEU A 105 -16.47 2.71 -16.70
C LEU A 105 -15.44 3.79 -16.36
N ASP A 106 -15.37 4.24 -15.11
CA ASP A 106 -14.39 5.23 -14.66
C ASP A 106 -12.94 4.70 -14.78
N ILE A 107 -12.73 3.38 -14.65
CA ILE A 107 -11.43 2.73 -14.91
C ILE A 107 -11.16 2.61 -16.42
N ALA A 108 -12.18 2.28 -17.22
CA ALA A 108 -12.05 2.06 -18.66
C ALA A 108 -11.85 3.36 -19.45
N GLU A 109 -12.42 4.47 -18.96
CA GLU A 109 -12.27 5.81 -19.51
C GLU A 109 -11.37 6.64 -18.58
N PRO A 110 -10.03 6.46 -18.65
CA PRO A 110 -9.12 7.23 -17.83
C PRO A 110 -9.29 8.72 -18.14
N ASP A 111 -9.20 9.55 -17.10
CA ASP A 111 -9.27 11.00 -17.23
C ASP A 111 -8.12 11.51 -18.13
N LEU A 112 -8.47 11.78 -19.39
CA LEU A 112 -7.54 12.22 -20.42
C LEU A 112 -6.92 13.58 -20.10
N GLU A 113 -7.61 14.43 -19.33
CA GLU A 113 -7.11 15.74 -18.93
C GLU A 113 -5.97 15.56 -17.93
N LEU A 114 -6.16 14.73 -16.91
CA LEU A 114 -5.12 14.42 -15.93
C LEU A 114 -3.90 13.74 -16.56
N LEU A 115 -4.14 12.85 -17.55
CA LEU A 115 -3.07 12.22 -18.31
C LEU A 115 -2.30 13.24 -19.14
N ALA A 116 -3.01 14.17 -19.80
CA ALA A 116 -2.40 15.24 -20.58
C ALA A 116 -1.60 16.20 -19.70
N GLU A 117 -2.09 16.56 -18.51
CA GLU A 117 -1.35 17.37 -17.54
C GLU A 117 -0.03 16.70 -17.13
N ARG A 118 -0.07 15.40 -16.83
CA ARG A 118 1.16 14.64 -16.51
C ARG A 118 2.13 14.61 -17.69
N PHE A 119 1.63 14.38 -18.89
CA PHE A 119 2.45 14.37 -20.11
C PHE A 119 3.05 15.73 -20.42
N HIS A 120 2.29 16.81 -20.23
CA HIS A 120 2.81 18.17 -20.38
C HIS A 120 3.82 18.51 -19.27
N GLY A 121 3.61 18.05 -18.05
CA GLY A 121 4.58 18.19 -16.96
C GLY A 121 5.90 17.46 -17.24
N THR A 122 5.87 16.25 -17.79
CA THR A 122 7.09 15.53 -18.18
C THR A 122 7.79 16.19 -19.37
N LEU A 123 7.02 16.67 -20.36
CA LEU A 123 7.59 17.46 -21.46
C LEU A 123 8.22 18.77 -20.97
N GLY A 124 7.62 19.44 -19.99
CA GLY A 124 8.18 20.64 -19.37
C GLY A 124 9.56 20.38 -18.77
N LYS A 125 9.69 19.34 -17.94
CA LYS A 125 10.97 18.91 -17.35
C LYS A 125 12.00 18.54 -18.42
N LEU A 126 11.57 17.88 -19.50
CA LEU A 126 12.46 17.54 -20.61
C LEU A 126 12.97 18.78 -21.35
N VAL A 127 12.12 19.80 -21.50
CA VAL A 127 12.52 21.07 -22.11
C VAL A 127 13.49 21.82 -21.20
N GLU A 128 13.26 21.85 -19.89
CA GLU A 128 14.16 22.46 -18.90
C GLU A 128 15.54 21.81 -18.92
N THR A 129 15.60 20.48 -18.79
CA THR A 129 16.88 19.74 -18.87
C THR A 129 17.62 19.95 -20.20
N ARG A 130 16.89 20.07 -21.32
CA ARG A 130 17.49 20.44 -22.60
C ARG A 130 18.08 21.85 -22.59
N THR A 131 17.41 22.82 -21.96
CA THR A 131 17.95 24.19 -21.85
C THR A 131 19.19 24.24 -20.97
N GLU A 132 19.19 23.51 -19.85
CA GLU A 132 20.35 23.38 -18.97
C GLU A 132 21.54 22.74 -19.71
N LEU A 133 21.31 21.67 -20.47
CA LEU A 133 22.33 21.05 -21.31
C LEU A 133 22.91 22.04 -22.33
N GLY A 134 22.08 22.89 -22.93
CA GLY A 134 22.54 23.97 -23.79
C GLY A 134 23.45 24.98 -23.08
N THR A 135 23.13 25.35 -21.83
CA THR A 135 24.00 26.23 -21.03
C THR A 135 25.35 25.58 -20.69
N ILE A 136 25.36 24.27 -20.44
CA ILE A 136 26.58 23.50 -20.20
C ILE A 136 27.44 23.46 -21.48
N GLU A 137 26.84 23.25 -22.65
CA GLU A 137 27.55 23.31 -23.93
C GLU A 137 28.22 24.68 -24.17
N GLU A 138 27.53 25.78 -23.85
CA GLU A 138 28.09 27.12 -23.94
C GLU A 138 29.27 27.34 -22.97
N GLN A 139 29.14 26.85 -21.72
CA GLN A 139 30.22 26.90 -20.73
C GLN A 139 31.44 26.08 -21.15
N LEU A 140 31.24 24.88 -21.68
CA LEU A 140 32.32 24.04 -22.22
C LEU A 140 33.04 24.74 -23.38
N ALA A 141 32.30 25.36 -24.30
CA ALA A 141 32.88 26.12 -25.39
C ALA A 141 33.72 27.32 -24.90
N TYR A 142 33.29 27.97 -23.81
CA TYR A 142 34.04 29.05 -23.19
C TYR A 142 35.35 28.56 -22.54
N VAL A 143 35.29 27.50 -21.74
CA VAL A 143 36.47 26.90 -21.08
C VAL A 143 37.50 26.45 -22.11
N LEU A 144 37.07 25.71 -23.14
CA LEU A 144 37.96 25.25 -24.21
C LEU A 144 38.63 26.41 -24.96
N LYS A 145 37.97 27.57 -25.05
CA LYS A 145 38.57 28.76 -25.64
C LYS A 145 39.62 29.36 -24.71
N MET A 146 39.32 29.49 -23.42
CA MET A 146 40.26 29.99 -22.41
C MET A 146 41.51 29.12 -22.34
N GLU A 147 41.35 27.79 -22.23
CA GLU A 147 42.48 26.86 -22.21
C GLU A 147 43.32 26.97 -23.47
N ARG A 148 42.68 27.03 -24.65
CA ARG A 148 43.41 27.23 -25.91
C ARG A 148 44.20 28.54 -25.90
N ASP A 149 43.59 29.63 -25.46
CA ASP A 149 44.24 30.94 -25.41
C ASP A 149 45.42 30.95 -24.41
N GLU A 150 45.29 30.30 -23.24
CA GLU A 150 46.37 30.10 -22.28
C GLU A 150 47.52 29.24 -22.83
N GLN A 151 47.20 28.16 -23.56
CA GLN A 151 48.22 27.35 -24.22
C GLN A 151 48.94 28.15 -25.32
N PHE A 152 48.22 28.99 -26.07
CA PHE A 152 48.83 29.90 -27.03
C PHE A 152 49.75 30.93 -26.37
N GLU A 153 49.37 31.48 -25.22
CA GLU A 153 50.21 32.41 -24.45
C GLU A 153 51.51 31.72 -23.98
N LYS A 154 51.41 30.54 -23.35
CA LYS A 154 52.58 29.74 -22.93
C LYS A 154 53.52 29.40 -24.09
N LEU A 155 52.96 29.00 -25.25
CA LEU A 155 53.77 28.73 -26.45
C LEU A 155 54.46 30.00 -26.98
N THR A 156 53.79 31.14 -26.89
CA THR A 156 54.36 32.44 -27.30
C THR A 156 55.51 32.83 -26.38
N GLU A 157 55.32 32.75 -25.05
CA GLU A 157 56.37 33.02 -24.06
C GLU A 157 57.58 32.09 -24.24
N LEU A 158 57.33 30.78 -24.44
CA LEU A 158 58.39 29.81 -24.67
C LEU A 158 59.17 30.17 -25.95
N THR A 159 58.47 30.54 -27.02
CA THR A 159 59.08 30.96 -28.29
C THR A 159 59.94 32.22 -28.11
N GLU A 160 59.44 33.23 -27.39
CA GLU A 160 60.21 34.45 -27.09
C GLU A 160 61.46 34.16 -26.25
N SER A 161 61.35 33.27 -25.26
CA SER A 161 62.48 32.85 -24.43
C SER A 161 63.52 32.07 -25.25
N TYR A 162 63.08 31.22 -26.19
CA TYR A 162 63.93 30.49 -27.12
C TYR A 162 64.66 31.45 -28.08
N GLU A 163 63.96 32.44 -28.64
CA GLU A 163 64.60 33.45 -29.49
C GLU A 163 65.61 34.30 -28.70
N SER A 164 65.29 34.67 -27.47
CA SER A 164 66.19 35.42 -26.59
C SER A 164 67.46 34.64 -26.26
N THR A 165 67.33 33.36 -25.89
CA THR A 165 68.48 32.48 -25.63
C THR A 165 69.30 32.25 -26.89
N ARG A 166 68.65 32.05 -28.05
CA ARG A 166 69.34 31.95 -29.34
C ARG A 166 70.16 33.21 -29.67
N ARG A 167 69.59 34.41 -29.48
CA ARG A 167 70.32 35.68 -29.66
C ARG A 167 71.52 35.79 -28.71
N LYS A 168 71.38 35.33 -27.45
CA LYS A 168 72.51 35.28 -26.48
C LYS A 168 73.61 34.33 -26.92
N ILE A 169 73.26 33.15 -27.45
CA ILE A 169 74.23 32.18 -27.99
C ILE A 169 74.97 32.78 -29.18
N GLU A 170 74.25 33.38 -30.14
CA GLU A 170 74.87 34.05 -31.29
C GLU A 170 75.84 35.17 -30.85
N ALA A 171 75.46 35.96 -29.84
CA ALA A 171 76.35 36.96 -29.26
C ALA A 171 77.61 36.34 -28.60
N LEU A 172 77.46 35.22 -27.89
CA LEU A 172 78.58 34.50 -27.27
C LEU A 172 79.50 33.86 -28.33
N GLU A 173 78.94 33.31 -29.41
CA GLU A 173 79.71 32.79 -30.55
C GLU A 173 80.49 33.90 -31.25
N ASN A 174 79.89 35.07 -31.46
CA ASN A 174 80.58 36.24 -31.99
C ASN A 174 81.72 36.72 -31.07
N VAL A 175 81.53 36.69 -29.75
CA VAL A 175 82.60 37.00 -28.79
C VAL A 175 83.68 35.92 -28.77
N ARG A 176 83.30 34.64 -28.87
CA ARG A 176 84.25 33.52 -28.91
C ARG A 176 85.11 33.58 -30.17
N THR A 177 84.51 33.78 -31.34
CA THR A 177 85.22 33.94 -32.61
C THR A 177 86.13 35.18 -32.58
N ALA A 178 85.69 36.31 -32.03
CA ALA A 178 86.55 37.48 -31.84
C ALA A 178 87.74 37.20 -30.89
N ARG A 179 87.52 36.44 -29.80
CA ARG A 179 88.61 36.01 -28.90
C ARG A 179 89.55 35.01 -29.55
N GLU A 180 89.03 34.11 -30.38
CA GLU A 180 89.82 33.14 -31.11
C GLU A 180 90.67 33.83 -32.18
N GLN A 181 90.12 34.79 -32.93
CA GLN A 181 90.90 35.66 -33.82
C GLN A 181 91.98 36.44 -33.05
N ALA A 182 91.64 37.04 -31.90
CA ALA A 182 92.63 37.73 -31.08
C ALA A 182 93.70 36.78 -30.51
N ARG A 183 93.35 35.54 -30.18
CA ARG A 183 94.30 34.49 -29.77
C ARG A 183 95.14 34.01 -30.94
N GLU A 184 94.58 33.83 -32.12
CA GLU A 184 95.31 33.47 -33.33
C GLU A 184 96.31 34.56 -33.68
N GLU A 185 95.91 35.84 -33.66
CA GLU A 185 96.80 36.99 -33.83
C GLU A 185 97.88 37.04 -32.73
N SER A 186 97.50 36.87 -31.46
CA SER A 186 98.44 36.83 -30.34
C SER A 186 99.39 35.63 -30.40
N ASN A 187 98.92 34.45 -30.80
CA ASN A 187 99.69 33.22 -30.92
C ASN A 187 100.57 33.25 -32.19
N LEU A 188 100.17 33.96 -33.25
CA LEU A 188 101.04 34.29 -34.37
C LEU A 188 102.19 35.20 -33.90
N MET A 189 101.87 36.21 -33.09
CA MET A 189 102.88 37.10 -32.49
C MET A 189 103.78 36.38 -31.50
N ASP A 190 103.26 35.40 -30.75
CA ASP A 190 104.03 34.59 -29.81
C ASP A 190 104.86 33.52 -30.53
N LEU A 191 104.37 32.86 -31.58
CA LEU A 191 105.17 31.97 -32.45
C LEU A 191 106.27 32.70 -33.21
N LEU A 192 106.06 33.98 -33.53
CA LEU A 192 107.11 34.86 -34.05
C LEU A 192 108.11 35.29 -32.97
N SER A 193 107.82 35.08 -31.68
CA SER A 193 108.60 35.61 -30.55
C SER A 193 109.18 34.55 -29.59
N SER A 194 108.62 33.32 -29.49
CA SER A 194 108.98 32.38 -28.41
C SER A 194 108.77 30.88 -28.74
N LYS A 195 109.43 30.03 -27.96
CA LYS A 195 109.71 28.60 -28.15
C LYS A 195 109.26 27.83 -26.89
N GLY A 196 108.29 26.90 -26.99
CA GLY A 196 108.10 25.75 -26.07
C GLY A 196 106.71 25.59 -25.38
N PRO A 197 106.16 24.35 -25.17
CA PRO A 197 104.77 24.11 -24.72
C PRO A 197 104.59 23.40 -23.35
N VAL A 198 103.42 23.53 -22.67
CA VAL A 198 102.79 22.57 -21.69
C VAL A 198 101.30 22.97 -21.49
N VAL A 199 100.24 22.21 -21.86
CA VAL A 199 99.51 21.03 -21.30
C VAL A 199 98.84 21.22 -19.91
N ALA A 200 97.55 20.90 -19.85
CA ALA A 200 96.57 21.08 -18.75
C ALA A 200 95.95 19.73 -18.34
N GLU A 201 95.41 19.62 -17.13
CA GLU A 201 94.59 18.48 -16.69
C GLU A 201 93.55 18.96 -15.64
N ASP A 202 92.29 18.53 -15.78
CA ASP A 202 91.13 18.71 -14.87
C ASP A 202 90.64 17.32 -14.40
N ASP A 203 90.09 17.20 -13.19
CA ASP A 203 89.42 15.97 -12.69
C ASP A 203 88.27 16.31 -11.73
N PHE A 204 87.05 15.85 -12.03
CA PHE A 204 85.88 15.90 -11.14
C PHE A 204 84.92 14.74 -11.45
N SER A 205 84.64 13.92 -10.42
CA SER A 205 83.64 12.84 -10.44
C SER A 205 82.46 13.17 -9.52
N PHE A 206 81.23 13.07 -10.03
CA PHE A 206 79.96 13.24 -9.31
C PHE A 206 79.27 11.87 -9.16
N ALA A 207 78.78 11.57 -7.95
CA ALA A 207 77.99 10.37 -7.63
C ALA A 207 76.52 10.80 -7.42
N ASP A 208 75.63 10.02 -8.02
CA ASP A 208 74.17 10.17 -8.05
C ASP A 208 73.57 9.17 -7.04
N ASP A 209 72.66 9.62 -6.18
CA ASP A 209 71.90 8.79 -5.24
C ASP A 209 70.44 9.29 -5.25
N ASP A 210 69.55 8.43 -5.74
CA ASP A 210 68.12 8.67 -5.96
C ASP A 210 67.36 7.54 -5.25
N GLU A 211 66.72 7.86 -4.12
CA GLU A 211 65.76 6.98 -3.43
C GLU A 211 64.37 7.61 -3.60
N GLY A 212 63.49 6.91 -4.32
CA GLY A 212 62.07 7.23 -4.45
C GLY A 212 61.23 6.45 -3.44
N ASP A 213 60.42 7.17 -2.67
CA ASP A 213 59.27 6.65 -1.91
C ASP A 213 58.01 6.91 -2.76
N ASP A 214 57.36 5.83 -3.21
CA ASP A 214 56.03 5.85 -3.83
C ASP A 214 54.97 5.61 -2.74
N ASP A 215 54.47 6.71 -2.16
CA ASP A 215 53.29 6.71 -1.29
C ASP A 215 52.06 7.07 -2.16
N GLU A 216 51.46 6.10 -2.83
CA GLU A 216 50.23 6.32 -3.60
C GLU A 216 49.01 6.38 -2.66
N GLU A 217 48.49 7.58 -2.40
CA GLU A 217 47.20 7.80 -1.73
C GLU A 217 46.06 7.37 -2.67
N PHE A 218 45.26 6.37 -2.25
CA PHE A 218 44.08 5.94 -2.99
C PHE A 218 42.84 6.72 -2.53
N GLU A 219 42.19 7.42 -3.45
CA GLU A 219 40.89 8.05 -3.22
C GLU A 219 39.79 6.98 -3.22
N VAL A 220 39.12 6.82 -2.08
CA VAL A 220 38.03 5.86 -1.90
C VAL A 220 36.69 6.57 -2.11
N GLU A 221 35.87 6.09 -3.03
CA GLU A 221 34.53 6.63 -3.30
C GLU A 221 33.52 6.15 -2.24
N ILE A 222 32.89 7.10 -1.55
CA ILE A 222 31.93 6.88 -0.46
C ILE A 222 30.51 6.98 -1.00
N TYR A 223 29.66 6.04 -0.61
CA TYR A 223 28.25 5.96 -0.98
C TYR A 223 27.36 6.24 0.23
N GLU A 224 26.27 6.97 0.00
CA GLU A 224 25.21 7.23 1.00
C GLU A 224 24.02 6.31 0.74
N ASP A 225 23.61 5.54 1.74
CA ASP A 225 22.43 4.68 1.68
C ASP A 225 21.14 5.45 2.00
N GLU A 226 19.98 4.89 1.70
CA GLU A 226 18.65 5.53 1.88
C GLU A 226 18.35 5.89 3.35
N ASP A 227 19.04 5.23 4.29
CA ASP A 227 18.99 5.50 5.74
C ASP A 227 19.94 6.62 6.22
N GLY A 228 20.71 7.24 5.32
CA GLY A 228 21.69 8.31 5.63
C GLY A 228 22.99 7.81 6.26
N SER A 229 23.30 6.52 6.14
CA SER A 229 24.58 5.93 6.54
C SER A 229 25.55 5.84 5.36
N PHE A 230 26.83 6.08 5.62
CA PHE A 230 27.88 6.02 4.61
C PHE A 230 28.61 4.68 4.62
N TYR A 231 28.99 4.20 3.44
CA TYR A 231 29.84 3.02 3.27
C TYR A 231 30.77 3.18 2.07
N TYR A 232 31.90 2.49 2.09
CA TYR A 232 32.74 2.31 0.90
C TYR A 232 32.87 0.84 0.55
N ILE A 233 33.16 0.57 -0.72
CA ILE A 233 33.42 -0.79 -1.20
C ILE A 233 34.93 -0.99 -1.15
N ASP A 234 35.38 -1.91 -0.31
CA ASP A 234 36.80 -2.27 -0.23
C ASP A 234 37.25 -2.80 -1.62
N PRO A 235 38.24 -2.17 -2.29
CA PRO A 235 38.68 -2.59 -3.62
C PRO A 235 39.33 -3.99 -3.64
N ASP A 236 39.84 -4.47 -2.50
CA ASP A 236 40.47 -5.78 -2.40
C ASP A 236 39.46 -6.90 -2.11
N SER A 237 38.44 -6.60 -1.29
CA SER A 237 37.45 -7.57 -0.80
C SER A 237 36.12 -7.52 -1.56
N GLY A 238 35.73 -6.34 -2.04
CA GLY A 238 34.41 -6.05 -2.62
C GLY A 238 33.28 -6.01 -1.58
N GLU A 239 33.61 -6.02 -0.29
CA GLU A 239 32.64 -5.95 0.81
C GLU A 239 32.31 -4.48 1.15
N GLU A 240 31.05 -4.23 1.49
CA GLU A 240 30.56 -2.92 1.93
C GLU A 240 30.98 -2.69 3.39
N VAL A 241 31.87 -1.72 3.61
CA VAL A 241 32.36 -1.36 4.94
C VAL A 241 31.71 -0.05 5.37
N PRO A 242 30.98 -0.01 6.51
CA PRO A 242 30.37 1.22 7.01
C PRO A 242 31.47 2.21 7.44
N CYS A 243 31.34 3.46 6.99
CA CYS A 243 32.30 4.54 7.27
C CYS A 243 31.59 5.84 7.68
N ASP A 244 32.36 6.81 8.16
CA ASP A 244 31.90 8.19 8.32
C ASP A 244 31.91 8.96 6.98
N GLU A 245 31.41 10.20 7.00
CA GLU A 245 31.32 11.09 5.83
C GLU A 245 32.69 11.37 5.16
N ASP A 246 33.78 11.15 5.90
CA ASP A 246 35.17 11.34 5.45
C ASP A 246 35.85 10.02 5.04
N GLY A 247 35.14 8.89 5.04
CA GLY A 247 35.65 7.59 4.60
C GLY A 247 36.45 6.83 5.66
N ASN A 248 36.46 7.29 6.90
CA ASN A 248 37.10 6.57 8.00
C ASN A 248 36.18 5.47 8.53
N PRO A 249 36.73 4.30 8.91
CA PRO A 249 35.93 3.21 9.47
C PRO A 249 35.31 3.61 10.82
N LEU A 250 34.02 3.29 11.00
CA LEU A 250 33.25 3.50 12.24
C LEU A 250 33.61 2.52 13.38
#